data_AF-A0A3C0B621-F1
#
_entry.id   AF-A0A3C0B621-F1
#
_cell.length_a   1.000
_cell.length_b   1.000
_cell.length_c   1.000
_cell.angle_alpha   90.00
_cell.angle_beta   90.00
_cell.angle_gamma   90.00
#
_symmetry.space_group_name_H-M   'P 1'
#
loop_
_entity.id
_entity.type
_entity.pdbx_description
1 polymer ?
#
loop_
_entity_poly.entity_id
_entity_poly.type
_entity_poly.pdbx_seq_one_letter_code
_entity_poly.pdbx_strand_id
1 'polypeptide(L)'
;DPHFVTMEEEIFGPVISIFVYDDDKYEETLRLVDETSPYGLTGAIFANDRKAIALANEELKYAAGNFYINDKPTGAVVGQQPFGGSRQSGTNDKAGSMLNLIRWTSPRTVKETLIPARDFKYPFLNKD
;
A
#
# COMPACT_ATOMS: atom_id res chain seq x y z
N ASP A 1 26.77 4.91 7.86
CA ASP A 1 26.50 3.94 6.79
C ASP A 1 24.99 3.76 6.71
N PRO A 2 24.33 4.15 5.61
CA PRO A 2 22.89 4.00 5.45
C PRO A 2 22.43 2.54 5.32
N HIS A 3 23.35 1.60 5.07
CA HIS A 3 23.10 0.15 5.02
C HIS A 3 23.56 -0.58 6.29
N PHE A 4 23.70 0.14 7.40
CA PHE A 4 24.02 -0.50 8.68
C PHE A 4 22.86 -1.40 9.13
N VAL A 5 23.16 -2.50 9.81
CA VAL A 5 22.18 -3.54 10.18
C VAL A 5 20.91 -2.98 10.85
N THR A 6 21.04 -1.95 11.70
CA THR A 6 19.90 -1.34 12.41
C THR A 6 19.05 -0.39 11.56
N MET A 7 19.41 -0.18 10.29
CA MET A 7 18.59 0.52 9.28
C MET A 7 17.76 -0.46 8.44
N GLU A 8 18.21 -1.72 8.32
CA GLU A 8 17.59 -2.72 7.44
C GLU A 8 16.79 -3.77 8.20
N GLU A 9 17.28 -4.18 9.38
CA GLU A 9 16.68 -5.26 10.17
C GLU A 9 15.66 -4.74 11.20
N GLU A 10 14.62 -5.55 11.41
CA GLU A 10 13.59 -5.28 12.39
C GLU A 10 14.02 -5.72 13.80
N ILE A 11 14.18 -4.75 14.72
CA ILE A 11 14.75 -5.00 16.06
C ILE A 11 13.66 -5.30 17.11
N PHE A 12 12.42 -4.82 16.93
CA PHE A 12 11.31 -4.98 17.88
C PHE A 12 11.61 -4.51 19.33
N GLY A 13 12.47 -3.49 19.47
CA GLY A 13 12.86 -2.88 20.75
C GLY A 13 12.91 -1.35 20.69
N PRO A 14 13.18 -0.66 21.81
CA PRO A 14 13.23 0.80 21.88
C PRO A 14 14.57 1.34 21.31
N VAL A 15 14.85 1.04 20.05
CA VAL A 15 16.07 1.44 19.34
C VAL A 15 15.69 2.36 18.18
N ILE A 16 16.38 3.49 18.06
CA ILE A 16 16.22 4.43 16.94
C ILE A 16 17.57 4.66 16.26
N SER A 17 17.60 4.45 14.95
CA SER A 17 18.75 4.75 14.09
C SER A 17 18.50 6.09 13.41
N ILE A 18 19.51 6.97 13.35
CA ILE A 18 19.41 8.28 12.71
C ILE A 18 20.47 8.38 11.62
N PHE A 19 20.04 8.73 10.41
CA PHE A 19 20.91 9.08 9.30
C PHE A 19 20.71 10.56 8.96
N VAL A 20 21.79 11.31 8.90
CA VAL A 20 21.79 12.73 8.52
C VAL A 20 22.27 12.83 7.08
N TYR A 21 21.56 13.58 6.25
CA TYR A 21 21.87 13.84 4.85
C TYR A 21 21.95 15.36 4.61
N ASP A 22 22.63 15.78 3.55
CA ASP A 22 22.71 17.19 3.16
C ASP A 22 21.41 17.63 2.48
N ASP A 23 20.94 18.86 2.75
CA ASP A 23 19.63 19.34 2.27
C ASP A 23 19.47 19.26 0.74
N ASP A 24 20.55 19.45 -0.02
CA ASP A 24 20.56 19.35 -1.49
C ASP A 24 20.51 17.91 -2.02
N LYS A 25 20.60 16.92 -1.12
CA LYS A 25 20.50 15.48 -1.38
C LYS A 25 19.14 14.88 -1.05
N TYR A 26 18.11 15.71 -0.89
CA TYR A 26 16.76 15.24 -0.53
C TYR A 26 16.22 14.14 -1.47
N GLU A 27 16.24 14.35 -2.78
CA GLU A 27 15.71 13.38 -3.75
C GLU A 27 16.52 12.07 -3.76
N GLU A 28 17.86 12.16 -3.68
CA GLU A 28 18.74 10.99 -3.55
C GLU A 28 18.44 10.21 -2.27
N THR A 29 18.15 10.92 -1.18
CA THR A 29 17.81 10.32 0.12
C THR A 29 16.44 9.65 0.10
N LEU A 30 15.47 10.16 -0.67
CA LEU A 30 14.19 9.47 -0.85
C LEU A 30 14.37 8.12 -1.54
N ARG A 31 15.23 8.03 -2.55
CA ARG A 31 15.56 6.76 -3.20
C ARG A 31 16.26 5.80 -2.25
N LEU A 32 17.19 6.31 -1.45
CA LEU A 32 17.82 5.53 -0.39
C LEU A 32 16.78 4.95 0.58
N VAL A 33 15.81 5.75 1.03
CA VAL A 33 14.71 5.27 1.90
C VAL A 33 13.88 4.18 1.23
N ASP A 34 13.63 4.28 -0.09
CA ASP A 34 12.89 3.25 -0.83
C ASP A 34 13.68 1.94 -1.01
N GLU A 35 15.02 2.01 -1.10
CA GLU A 35 15.88 0.88 -1.45
C GLU A 35 16.52 0.17 -0.25
N THR A 36 16.78 0.87 0.86
CA THR A 36 17.53 0.32 2.00
C THR A 36 16.79 -0.82 2.71
N SER A 37 15.50 -0.64 3.01
CA SER A 37 14.76 -1.66 3.77
C SER A 37 14.00 -2.62 2.84
N PRO A 38 14.03 -3.94 3.11
CA PRO A 38 13.20 -4.90 2.37
C PRO A 38 11.71 -4.79 2.74
N TYR A 39 11.37 -4.01 3.77
CA TYR A 39 10.02 -3.86 4.29
C TYR A 39 9.27 -2.69 3.65
N GLY A 40 7.94 -2.76 3.70
CA GLY A 40 7.02 -1.81 3.06
C GLY A 40 5.80 -1.51 3.92
N LEU A 41 5.94 -1.43 5.24
CA LEU A 41 4.82 -1.37 6.18
C LEU A 41 4.27 0.04 6.39
N THR A 42 5.03 0.89 7.07
CA THR A 42 4.65 2.27 7.41
C THR A 42 5.80 3.22 7.15
N GLY A 43 5.50 4.42 6.69
CA GLY A 43 6.48 5.49 6.48
C GLY A 43 5.84 6.86 6.73
N ALA A 44 6.64 7.85 7.06
CA ALA A 44 6.15 9.22 7.27
C ALA A 44 7.09 10.25 6.66
N ILE A 45 6.51 11.34 6.16
CA ILE A 45 7.22 12.56 5.80
C ILE A 45 6.75 13.71 6.69
N PHE A 46 7.70 14.49 7.21
CA PHE A 46 7.43 15.72 7.95
C PHE A 46 7.97 16.89 7.13
N ALA A 47 7.06 17.70 6.59
CA ALA A 47 7.39 18.83 5.75
C ALA A 47 6.23 19.84 5.69
N ASN A 48 6.56 21.12 5.49
CA ASN A 48 5.58 22.17 5.19
C ASN A 48 5.53 22.53 3.70
N ASP A 49 6.62 22.29 2.97
CA ASP A 49 6.66 22.51 1.52
C ASP A 49 5.83 21.43 0.79
N ARG A 50 4.80 21.88 0.07
CA ARG A 50 3.92 21.02 -0.71
C ARG A 50 4.65 20.29 -1.85
N LYS A 51 5.71 20.88 -2.41
CA LYS A 51 6.50 20.23 -3.47
C LYS A 51 7.32 19.09 -2.91
N ALA A 52 7.95 19.27 -1.74
CA ALA A 52 8.67 18.21 -1.05
C ALA A 52 7.72 17.05 -0.67
N ILE A 53 6.55 17.36 -0.10
CA ILE A 53 5.54 16.34 0.21
C ILE A 53 5.10 15.56 -1.03
N ALA A 54 4.82 16.26 -2.14
CA ALA A 54 4.39 15.62 -3.38
C ALA A 54 5.48 14.72 -3.97
N LEU A 55 6.74 15.17 -3.94
CA LEU A 55 7.88 14.37 -4.38
C LEU A 55 8.05 13.12 -3.51
N ALA A 56 8.07 13.25 -2.19
CA ALA A 56 8.15 12.10 -1.28
C ALA A 56 6.99 11.11 -1.46
N ASN A 57 5.76 11.60 -1.65
CA ASN A 57 4.61 10.74 -1.86
C ASN A 57 4.70 9.93 -3.17
N GLU A 58 5.35 10.47 -4.20
CA GLU A 58 5.56 9.72 -5.45
C GLU A 58 6.76 8.76 -5.33
N GLU A 59 7.92 9.24 -4.88
CA GLU A 59 9.13 8.41 -4.77
C GLU A 59 8.96 7.26 -3.76
N LEU A 60 8.23 7.48 -2.65
CA LEU A 60 8.03 6.49 -1.60
C LEU A 60 6.70 5.70 -1.72
N LYS A 61 6.00 5.81 -2.85
CA LYS A 61 4.68 5.22 -3.08
C LYS A 61 4.63 3.71 -2.80
N TYR A 62 5.72 3.00 -3.01
CA TYR A 62 5.83 1.56 -2.77
C TYR A 62 6.68 1.20 -1.54
N ALA A 63 7.32 2.18 -0.89
CA ALA A 63 8.08 2.01 0.36
C ALA A 63 7.18 1.85 1.58
N ALA A 64 5.91 2.25 1.53
CA ALA A 64 5.00 2.15 2.66
C ALA A 64 3.57 1.87 2.21
N GLY A 65 2.96 0.81 2.75
CA GLY A 65 1.53 0.58 2.57
C GLY A 65 0.66 1.55 3.37
N ASN A 66 1.17 2.07 4.49
CA ASN A 66 0.55 3.15 5.27
C ASN A 66 1.51 4.34 5.36
N PHE A 67 1.26 5.37 4.54
CA PHE A 67 2.10 6.57 4.47
C PHE A 67 1.43 7.74 5.19
N TYR A 68 2.21 8.43 6.02
CA TYR A 68 1.73 9.53 6.87
C TYR A 68 2.41 10.84 6.48
N ILE A 69 1.66 11.94 6.51
CA ILE A 69 2.21 13.28 6.27
C ILE A 69 1.99 14.09 7.54
N ASN A 70 3.08 14.58 8.15
CA ASN A 70 3.07 15.36 9.38
C ASN A 70 2.40 14.65 10.58
N ASP A 71 2.51 13.32 10.63
CA ASP A 71 2.08 12.50 11.76
C ASP A 71 3.03 11.31 11.94
N LYS A 72 3.08 10.77 13.15
CA LYS A 72 3.90 9.60 13.46
C LYS A 72 3.38 8.37 12.68
N PRO A 73 4.25 7.47 12.19
CA PRO A 73 3.86 6.33 11.36
C PRO A 73 3.27 5.15 12.17
N THR A 74 2.51 5.41 13.22
CA THR A 74 1.95 4.39 14.13
C THR A 74 0.53 4.72 14.56
N GLY A 75 -0.22 3.71 15.02
CA GLY A 75 -1.53 3.92 15.64
C GLY A 75 -2.67 4.07 14.64
N ALA A 76 -2.66 3.28 13.56
CA ALA A 76 -3.77 3.18 12.64
C ALA A 76 -5.08 2.85 13.38
N VAL A 77 -6.15 3.58 13.07
CA VAL A 77 -7.48 3.40 13.66
C VAL A 77 -8.37 2.65 12.70
N VAL A 78 -9.06 1.62 13.20
CA VAL A 78 -9.99 0.79 12.43
C VAL A 78 -11.04 1.67 11.75
N GLY A 79 -11.27 1.45 10.45
CA GLY A 79 -12.22 2.22 9.65
C GLY A 79 -11.71 3.59 9.18
N GLN A 80 -10.55 4.05 9.65
CA GLN A 80 -9.94 5.31 9.17
C GLN A 80 -8.70 5.05 8.32
N GLN A 81 -7.72 4.29 8.84
CA GLN A 81 -6.50 3.93 8.11
C GLN A 81 -6.36 2.40 8.06
N PRO A 82 -7.04 1.70 7.13
CA PRO A 82 -6.83 0.26 6.94
C PRO A 82 -5.34 -0.07 6.85
N PHE A 83 -4.91 -1.06 7.62
CA PHE A 83 -3.50 -1.26 7.91
C PHE A 83 -2.93 -2.43 7.12
N GLY A 84 -1.74 -2.24 6.55
CA GLY A 84 -1.01 -3.30 5.87
C GLY A 84 0.07 -2.74 4.95
N GLY A 85 1.08 -3.57 4.68
CA GLY A 85 2.19 -3.26 3.78
C GLY A 85 2.44 -4.38 2.78
N SER A 86 3.16 -4.03 1.71
CA SER A 86 3.64 -4.97 0.68
C SER A 86 5.11 -5.34 0.97
N ARG A 87 5.87 -5.77 -0.05
CA ARG A 87 7.27 -6.22 0.08
C ARG A 87 7.37 -7.37 1.11
N GLN A 88 8.42 -7.41 1.92
CA GLN A 88 8.52 -8.41 2.98
C GLN A 88 7.57 -8.16 4.17
N SER A 89 6.74 -7.11 4.14
CA SER A 89 5.73 -6.83 5.18
C SER A 89 4.42 -7.60 5.00
N GLY A 90 4.24 -8.36 3.92
CA GLY A 90 3.14 -9.30 3.73
C GLY A 90 2.27 -9.03 2.51
N THR A 91 1.03 -9.52 2.56
CA THR A 91 0.09 -9.57 1.42
C THR A 91 -0.71 -8.29 1.21
N ASN A 92 -0.60 -7.32 2.13
CA ASN A 92 -1.32 -6.04 2.07
C ASN A 92 -2.85 -6.17 1.92
N ASP A 93 -3.48 -7.15 2.57
CA ASP A 93 -4.94 -7.38 2.50
C ASP A 93 -5.77 -6.32 3.28
N LYS A 94 -5.12 -5.27 3.81
CA LYS A 94 -5.72 -4.11 4.49
C LYS A 94 -6.71 -4.49 5.59
N ALA A 95 -6.21 -5.13 6.65
CA ALA A 95 -6.98 -5.41 7.86
C ALA A 95 -7.57 -4.11 8.45
N GLY A 96 -8.77 -4.20 9.02
CA GLY A 96 -9.56 -3.02 9.40
C GLY A 96 -10.41 -2.43 8.28
N SER A 97 -10.54 -3.13 7.13
CA SER A 97 -11.44 -2.80 6.02
C SER A 97 -12.17 -4.03 5.46
N MET A 98 -13.15 -3.78 4.58
CA MET A 98 -13.87 -4.83 3.84
C MET A 98 -12.95 -5.70 2.98
N LEU A 99 -11.81 -5.17 2.51
CA LEU A 99 -10.88 -5.90 1.64
C LEU A 99 -10.37 -7.18 2.31
N ASN A 100 -10.06 -7.10 3.61
CA ASN A 100 -9.62 -8.26 4.37
C ASN A 100 -10.74 -9.31 4.50
N LEU A 101 -11.99 -8.88 4.69
CA LEU A 101 -13.13 -9.80 4.83
C LEU A 101 -13.33 -10.65 3.56
N ILE A 102 -13.13 -10.06 2.38
CA ILE A 102 -13.30 -10.76 1.10
C ILE A 102 -12.33 -11.95 0.97
N ARG A 103 -11.14 -11.88 1.57
CA ARG A 103 -10.15 -12.98 1.54
C ARG A 103 -10.68 -14.27 2.17
N TRP A 104 -11.65 -14.17 3.07
CA TRP A 104 -12.25 -15.28 3.80
C TRP A 104 -13.56 -15.76 3.18
N THR A 105 -13.92 -15.27 1.99
CA THR A 105 -15.17 -15.61 1.30
C THR A 105 -14.90 -16.26 -0.05
N SER A 106 -15.80 -17.15 -0.46
CA SER A 106 -15.84 -17.71 -1.82
C SER A 106 -17.21 -17.37 -2.43
N PRO A 107 -17.34 -16.26 -3.18
CA PRO A 107 -18.64 -15.77 -3.62
C PRO A 107 -19.25 -16.66 -4.71
N ARG A 108 -20.57 -16.89 -4.63
CA ARG A 108 -21.37 -17.55 -5.67
C ARG A 108 -22.43 -16.59 -6.21
N THR A 109 -22.51 -16.46 -7.53
CA THR A 109 -23.63 -15.76 -8.19
C THR A 109 -24.65 -16.78 -8.67
N VAL A 110 -25.94 -16.50 -8.45
CA VAL A 110 -27.05 -17.33 -8.91
C VAL A 110 -27.96 -16.49 -9.79
N LYS A 111 -28.26 -16.99 -10.99
CA LYS A 111 -29.23 -16.40 -11.91
C LYS A 111 -30.32 -17.41 -12.19
N GLU A 112 -31.56 -17.02 -11.96
CA GLU A 112 -32.74 -17.75 -12.42
C GLU A 112 -33.37 -17.01 -13.60
N THR A 113 -33.69 -17.74 -14.68
CA THR A 113 -34.42 -17.19 -15.82
C THR A 113 -35.78 -17.86 -15.88
N LEU A 114 -36.83 -17.14 -15.49
CA LEU A 114 -38.19 -17.70 -15.38
C LEU A 114 -38.79 -18.09 -16.74
N ILE A 115 -38.36 -17.41 -17.81
CA ILE A 115 -38.74 -17.71 -19.19
C ILE A 115 -37.46 -17.86 -20.01
N PRO A 116 -36.84 -19.07 -20.03
CA PRO A 116 -35.61 -19.29 -20.78
C PRO A 116 -35.86 -19.23 -22.29
N ALA A 117 -34.82 -18.84 -23.04
CA ALA A 117 -34.86 -18.89 -24.49
C ALA A 117 -35.16 -20.33 -24.94
N ARG A 118 -36.09 -20.47 -25.88
CA ARG A 118 -36.47 -21.76 -26.48
C ARG A 118 -35.77 -22.03 -27.81
N ASP A 119 -35.08 -21.03 -28.35
CA ASP A 119 -34.28 -21.09 -29.56
C ASP A 119 -32.91 -20.47 -29.28
N PHE A 120 -31.86 -21.05 -29.84
CA PHE A 120 -30.47 -20.58 -29.73
C PHE A 120 -30.15 -19.47 -30.75
N LYS A 121 -30.96 -19.32 -31.80
CA LYS A 121 -30.73 -18.36 -32.87
C LYS A 121 -30.97 -16.93 -32.39
N TYR A 122 -30.10 -16.04 -32.83
CA TYR A 122 -30.25 -14.61 -32.64
C TYR A 122 -30.96 -13.99 -33.86
N PRO A 123 -31.71 -12.88 -33.69
CA PRO A 123 -32.49 -12.27 -34.77
C PRO A 123 -31.71 -11.94 -36.05
N PHE A 124 -30.42 -11.60 -35.95
CA PHE A 124 -29.58 -11.23 -37.10
C PHE A 124 -29.17 -12.42 -37.99
N LEU A 125 -29.45 -13.66 -37.57
CA LEU A 125 -29.15 -14.87 -38.37
C LEU A 125 -30.27 -15.22 -39.35
N ASN A 126 -31.42 -14.54 -39.28
CA ASN A 126 -32.47 -14.71 -40.26
C ASN A 126 -32.06 -14.04 -41.56
N LYS A 127 -32.29 -14.71 -42.70
CA LYS A 127 -32.31 -14.04 -44.00
C LYS A 127 -33.55 -13.15 -44.04
N ASP A 128 -33.40 -11.94 -44.56
CA ASP A 128 -34.52 -11.02 -44.82
C ASP A 128 -35.69 -11.71 -45.53
#